data_AF-Q84SG9-F1
#
_entry.id   AF-Q84SG9-F1
#
_cell.length_a   1.000
_cell.length_b   1.000
_cell.length_c   1.000
_cell.angle_alpha   90.00
_cell.angle_beta   90.00
_cell.angle_gamma   90.00
#
_symmetry.space_group_name_H-M   'P 1'
#
loop_
_entity.id
_entity.type
_entity.pdbx_description
1 polymer ?
#
loop_
_entity_poly.entity_id
_entity_poly.type
_entity_poly.pdbx_seq_one_letter_code
_entity_poly.pdbx_strand_id
1 'polypeptide(L)'
;MAHRAGCLSMLLTAAVVLLALAPRGAAYPWQVCGTTGNFTANSTYQANLDAVAAALPRNISSSPDLFATAMVGAVPEQVSALALCRGDANATECSGCLATAFQDVQNMCAYDKDAAIYYDPCILYYSNVPFLSSVDNAASTSRVNLQNVTSDPGRFNGMVAALVNATADYAAHNSTRRYASGEAVLDRESEFPKVYSWAQCTPDLTPAQCGDCLAAIIAKLPRLFTNRIGGRVLGVRCSYRYEVNPFLNGLVMVHLTAPPIPTASPPAAAAAAAGEDSSNSAESENISSVESMLIDISTLRAATGCFAERNKLGEGGFGAVYKGTLPDGDEIAVKRLSKSSAQGVGELKNELALVAKLQHKNLVRLVGVCLEQEERLLVYEFVPNRSLDQILFDADKRQQLDWGKRYKIINGIARGLQYLHEDSQLKVVHRDLKASNILLDMNMNPKISDFGLARLFGRDQTQGVTNLVIGTYGYMSPEYAMRGNYSLKSDVFSFGVMVLEIVTGKKNNDCYNSLQSEDLLTLVWEQWTARAVSEAVDPVMGGGFSWSDVMRCIHIGLLCVQENPADRPVMSSVVMMLGSDTVSLRAPSKPAFCARRNGGTGGAGASSGGTSSGTSTAASVQGK
;
A
#
# COMPACT_ATOMS: atom_id res chain seq x y z
N MET A 1 -37.44 -11.46 34.37
CA MET A 1 -37.50 -12.60 33.43
C MET A 1 -38.50 -12.24 32.34
N ALA A 2 -38.24 -12.67 31.11
CA ALA A 2 -38.88 -12.26 29.84
C ALA A 2 -38.43 -10.87 29.32
N HIS A 3 -37.32 -10.89 28.58
CA HIS A 3 -37.15 -10.25 27.26
C HIS A 3 -35.69 -10.48 26.80
N ARG A 4 -35.30 -11.76 26.78
CA ARG A 4 -34.12 -12.28 26.05
C ARG A 4 -34.67 -13.21 24.97
N ALA A 5 -35.08 -12.66 23.83
CA ALA A 5 -35.42 -13.43 22.63
C ALA A 5 -35.53 -12.46 21.44
N GLY A 6 -34.41 -12.23 20.77
CA GLY A 6 -34.35 -11.37 19.59
C GLY A 6 -32.92 -11.14 19.11
N CYS A 7 -32.09 -12.19 19.11
CA CYS A 7 -30.64 -12.05 18.92
C CYS A 7 -30.02 -13.07 17.95
N LEU A 8 -30.77 -13.62 16.98
CA LEU A 8 -30.23 -14.69 16.13
C LEU A 8 -30.51 -14.62 14.62
N SER A 9 -30.92 -13.49 14.05
CA SER A 9 -31.23 -13.42 12.61
C SER A 9 -30.46 -12.39 11.76
N MET A 10 -29.46 -11.67 12.30
CA MET A 10 -28.65 -10.70 11.51
C MET A 10 -27.14 -10.98 11.52
N LEU A 11 -26.71 -12.19 11.90
CA LEU A 11 -25.29 -12.58 11.92
C LEU A 11 -24.81 -13.29 10.63
N LEU A 12 -25.72 -13.60 9.70
CA LEU A 12 -25.41 -14.42 8.52
C LEU A 12 -25.08 -13.64 7.23
N THR A 13 -25.38 -12.34 7.15
CA THR A 13 -25.01 -11.51 5.98
C THR A 13 -23.72 -10.71 6.18
N ALA A 14 -23.29 -10.48 7.42
CA ALA A 14 -22.01 -9.80 7.71
C ALA A 14 -20.78 -10.74 7.63
N ALA A 15 -20.98 -12.06 7.74
CA ALA A 15 -19.89 -13.05 7.71
C ALA A 15 -19.34 -13.32 6.30
N VAL A 16 -20.06 -12.96 5.23
CA VAL A 16 -19.63 -13.22 3.84
C VAL A 16 -18.80 -12.06 3.25
N VAL A 17 -18.81 -10.88 3.86
CA VAL A 17 -18.03 -9.71 3.40
C VAL A 17 -16.65 -9.61 4.10
N LEU A 18 -16.46 -10.32 5.22
CA LEU A 18 -15.23 -10.25 6.03
C LEU A 18 -14.11 -11.25 5.65
N LEU A 19 -14.29 -12.04 4.59
CA LEU A 19 -13.26 -12.97 4.08
C LEU A 19 -12.49 -12.45 2.85
N ALA A 20 -12.69 -11.20 2.43
CA ALA A 20 -12.13 -10.66 1.19
C ALA A 20 -11.08 -9.53 1.34
N LEU A 21 -10.48 -9.33 2.51
CA LEU A 21 -9.46 -8.28 2.70
C LEU A 21 -8.18 -8.84 3.37
N ALA A 22 -7.36 -9.51 2.56
CA ALA A 22 -5.94 -9.69 2.83
C ALA A 22 -5.12 -8.64 2.03
N PRO A 23 -4.07 -8.03 2.61
CA PRO A 23 -3.32 -6.94 1.99
C PRO A 23 -2.44 -7.45 0.83
N ARG A 24 -2.62 -6.88 -0.37
CA ARG A 24 -1.85 -7.23 -1.57
C ARG A 24 -0.57 -6.39 -1.69
N GLY A 25 0.55 -6.89 -1.16
CA GLY A 25 1.89 -6.44 -1.54
C GLY A 25 2.44 -7.32 -2.67
N ALA A 26 2.81 -6.72 -3.81
CA ALA A 26 3.36 -7.39 -5.01
C ALA A 26 2.56 -8.62 -5.50
N ALA A 27 1.60 -8.37 -6.40
CA ALA A 27 0.50 -9.25 -6.78
C ALA A 27 0.90 -10.70 -7.11
N TYR A 28 0.71 -11.57 -6.11
CA TYR A 28 0.32 -12.95 -6.32
C TYR A 28 -1.10 -13.01 -6.91
N PRO A 29 -1.43 -14.03 -7.71
CA PRO A 29 -0.58 -15.15 -8.10
C PRO A 29 0.37 -14.86 -9.28
N TRP A 30 1.41 -15.69 -9.40
CA TRP A 30 2.18 -15.84 -10.64
C TRP A 30 2.01 -17.23 -11.23
N GLN A 31 1.85 -17.31 -12.54
CA GLN A 31 1.68 -18.56 -13.26
C GLN A 31 2.82 -18.84 -14.23
N VAL A 32 3.10 -20.11 -14.45
CA VAL A 32 3.92 -20.62 -15.55
C VAL A 32 3.09 -21.67 -16.25
N CYS A 33 2.52 -21.26 -17.39
CA CYS A 33 1.76 -22.13 -18.27
C CYS A 33 2.74 -22.99 -19.07
N GLY A 34 2.45 -24.28 -19.15
CA GLY A 34 3.37 -25.25 -19.71
C GLY A 34 3.24 -25.44 -21.21
N THR A 35 3.95 -26.44 -21.72
CA THR A 35 4.10 -26.69 -23.17
C THR A 35 3.95 -28.16 -23.55
N THR A 36 3.56 -29.03 -22.60
CA THR A 36 3.46 -30.48 -22.85
C THR A 36 2.18 -30.88 -23.61
N GLY A 37 1.34 -29.90 -23.93
CA GLY A 37 0.19 -30.00 -24.82
C GLY A 37 -1.08 -29.43 -24.20
N ASN A 38 -2.15 -29.42 -24.98
CA ASN A 38 -3.44 -28.89 -24.55
C ASN A 38 -4.47 -30.01 -24.45
N PHE A 39 -5.42 -29.86 -23.54
CA PHE A 39 -6.60 -30.72 -23.44
C PHE A 39 -7.85 -29.98 -23.95
N THR A 40 -8.95 -30.68 -24.20
CA THR A 40 -10.20 -30.05 -24.65
C THR A 40 -11.21 -29.97 -23.50
N ALA A 41 -12.14 -29.01 -23.57
CA ALA A 41 -13.25 -28.93 -22.64
C ALA A 41 -14.03 -30.26 -22.61
N ASN A 42 -14.41 -30.71 -21.41
CA ASN A 42 -15.10 -31.99 -21.17
C ASN A 42 -14.29 -33.24 -21.59
N SER A 43 -12.96 -33.15 -21.70
CA SER A 43 -12.10 -34.32 -21.92
C SER A 43 -11.92 -35.17 -20.66
N THR A 44 -11.43 -36.40 -20.83
CA THR A 44 -11.01 -37.27 -19.73
C THR A 44 -9.93 -36.61 -18.88
N TYR A 45 -8.96 -35.93 -19.51
CA TYR A 45 -7.94 -35.15 -18.80
C TYR A 45 -8.55 -34.07 -17.90
N GLN A 46 -9.52 -33.28 -18.38
CA GLN A 46 -10.20 -32.27 -17.55
C GLN A 46 -10.91 -32.93 -16.37
N ALA A 47 -11.62 -34.04 -16.58
CA ALA A 47 -12.29 -34.76 -15.50
C ALA A 47 -11.29 -35.30 -14.45
N ASN A 48 -10.12 -35.76 -14.88
CA ASN A 48 -9.04 -36.19 -13.98
C ASN A 48 -8.44 -35.00 -13.22
N LEU A 49 -8.29 -33.84 -13.87
CA LEU A 49 -7.82 -32.60 -13.23
C LEU A 49 -8.83 -32.09 -12.19
N ASP A 50 -10.13 -32.15 -12.48
CA ASP A 50 -11.20 -31.78 -11.54
C ASP A 50 -11.23 -32.70 -10.32
N ALA A 51 -10.99 -34.00 -10.51
CA ALA A 51 -10.86 -34.96 -9.43
C ALA A 51 -9.65 -34.65 -8.53
N VAL A 52 -8.52 -34.25 -9.12
CA VAL A 52 -7.34 -33.76 -8.37
C VAL A 52 -7.70 -32.48 -7.59
N ALA A 53 -8.33 -31.51 -8.24
CA ALA A 53 -8.73 -30.23 -7.63
C ALA A 53 -9.70 -30.42 -6.45
N ALA A 54 -10.57 -31.42 -6.49
CA ALA A 54 -11.51 -31.74 -5.41
C ALA A 54 -10.87 -32.49 -4.23
N ALA A 55 -9.75 -33.19 -4.44
CA ALA A 55 -9.09 -34.02 -3.42
C ALA A 55 -7.91 -33.30 -2.76
N LEU A 56 -7.04 -32.66 -3.54
CA LEU A 56 -5.74 -32.17 -3.08
C LEU A 56 -5.83 -31.10 -1.97
N PRO A 57 -6.78 -30.12 -2.00
CA PRO A 57 -6.95 -29.16 -0.92
C PRO A 57 -7.33 -29.76 0.44
N ARG A 58 -8.02 -30.92 0.45
CA ARG A 58 -8.36 -31.65 1.68
C ARG A 58 -7.20 -32.50 2.18
N ASN A 59 -6.46 -33.10 1.24
CA ASN A 59 -5.29 -33.91 1.56
C ASN A 59 -4.18 -33.05 2.17
N ILE A 60 -3.93 -31.85 1.64
CA ILE A 60 -2.88 -30.96 2.14
C ILE A 60 -3.19 -30.41 3.53
N SER A 61 -4.45 -30.07 3.83
CA SER A 61 -4.85 -29.59 5.16
C SER A 61 -4.75 -30.66 6.24
N SER A 62 -4.81 -31.93 5.82
CA SER A 62 -4.68 -33.09 6.71
C SER A 62 -3.22 -33.54 6.86
N SER A 63 -2.32 -32.99 6.04
CA SER A 63 -0.90 -33.32 6.03
C SER A 63 -0.15 -32.53 7.10
N PRO A 64 0.65 -33.20 7.97
CA PRO A 64 1.42 -32.53 9.01
C PRO A 64 2.51 -31.60 8.44
N ASP A 65 2.88 -31.77 7.18
CA ASP A 65 3.92 -30.98 6.51
C ASP A 65 3.36 -29.98 5.49
N LEU A 66 2.03 -29.84 5.41
CA LEU A 66 1.32 -29.01 4.43
C LEU A 66 1.79 -29.25 2.99
N PHE A 67 2.00 -30.53 2.69
CA PHE A 67 2.43 -31.03 1.40
C PHE A 67 1.55 -32.21 0.99
N ALA A 68 1.13 -32.23 -0.27
CA ALA A 68 0.36 -33.33 -0.83
C ALA A 68 0.66 -33.51 -2.31
N THR A 69 0.56 -34.75 -2.76
CA THR A 69 0.65 -35.12 -4.18
C THR A 69 -0.60 -35.92 -4.57
N ALA A 70 -0.90 -35.93 -5.87
CA ALA A 70 -1.96 -36.75 -6.43
C ALA A 70 -1.56 -37.26 -7.81
N MET A 71 -2.03 -38.47 -8.13
CA MET A 71 -1.95 -39.03 -9.48
C MET A 71 -3.32 -39.64 -9.82
N VAL A 72 -3.97 -39.13 -10.86
CA VAL A 72 -5.32 -39.56 -11.26
C VAL A 72 -5.34 -39.88 -12.74
N GLY A 73 -6.01 -40.98 -13.11
CA GLY A 73 -6.11 -41.44 -14.49
C GLY A 73 -4.93 -42.28 -14.97
N ALA A 74 -5.00 -42.70 -16.23
CA ALA A 74 -3.99 -43.50 -16.91
C ALA A 74 -3.47 -42.75 -18.15
N VAL A 75 -2.22 -43.03 -18.54
CA VAL A 75 -1.60 -42.46 -19.74
C VAL A 75 -2.47 -42.78 -20.96
N PRO A 76 -2.79 -41.80 -21.85
CA PRO A 76 -2.24 -40.44 -21.95
C PRO A 76 -3.01 -39.34 -21.18
N GLU A 77 -4.08 -39.71 -20.45
CA GLU A 77 -4.98 -38.79 -19.76
C GLU A 77 -4.65 -38.61 -18.27
N GLN A 78 -3.52 -39.14 -17.82
CA GLN A 78 -3.08 -39.07 -16.42
C GLN A 78 -2.71 -37.65 -16.02
N VAL A 79 -3.09 -37.25 -14.81
CA VAL A 79 -2.70 -35.99 -14.17
C VAL A 79 -1.84 -36.32 -12.95
N SER A 80 -0.60 -35.83 -12.93
CA SER A 80 0.26 -35.78 -11.75
C SER A 80 0.22 -34.37 -11.18
N ALA A 81 -0.01 -34.22 -9.87
CA ALA A 81 -0.04 -32.92 -9.22
C ALA A 81 0.71 -32.93 -7.88
N LEU A 82 1.26 -31.77 -7.56
CA LEU A 82 1.98 -31.49 -6.33
C LEU A 82 1.53 -30.13 -5.79
N ALA A 83 1.31 -30.07 -4.49
CA ALA A 83 0.99 -28.85 -3.78
C ALA A 83 1.82 -28.73 -2.51
N LEU A 84 2.33 -27.53 -2.26
CA LEU A 84 3.13 -27.20 -1.08
C LEU A 84 2.71 -25.84 -0.54
N CYS A 85 2.42 -25.76 0.75
CA CYS A 85 2.23 -24.49 1.42
C CYS A 85 3.50 -24.06 2.16
N ARG A 86 3.62 -22.74 2.39
CA ARG A 86 4.74 -22.19 3.15
C ARG A 86 4.75 -22.78 4.56
N GLY A 87 5.93 -23.12 5.08
CA GLY A 87 6.03 -23.91 6.31
C GLY A 87 5.42 -23.28 7.56
N ASP A 88 5.21 -21.95 7.56
CA ASP A 88 4.56 -21.15 8.61
C ASP A 88 3.06 -20.89 8.38
N ALA A 89 2.48 -21.39 7.28
CA ALA A 89 1.06 -21.21 6.98
C ALA A 89 0.15 -22.07 7.87
N ASN A 90 -1.09 -21.62 8.08
CA ASN A 90 -2.12 -22.40 8.74
C ASN A 90 -2.73 -23.43 7.76
N ALA A 91 -3.04 -24.65 8.22
CA ALA A 91 -3.69 -25.69 7.41
C ALA A 91 -5.00 -25.22 6.72
N THR A 92 -5.80 -24.39 7.40
CA THR A 92 -7.05 -23.85 6.83
C THR A 92 -6.77 -22.84 5.71
N GLU A 93 -5.80 -21.94 5.94
CA GLU A 93 -5.36 -20.96 4.95
C GLU A 93 -4.72 -21.64 3.74
N CYS A 94 -3.93 -22.68 3.98
CA CYS A 94 -3.31 -23.52 2.95
C CYS A 94 -4.36 -24.18 2.06
N SER A 95 -5.40 -24.78 2.65
CA SER A 95 -6.51 -25.39 1.90
C SER A 95 -7.24 -24.37 1.02
N GLY A 96 -7.58 -23.21 1.61
CA GLY A 96 -8.26 -22.12 0.89
C GLY A 96 -7.41 -21.55 -0.26
N CYS A 97 -6.11 -21.37 -0.03
CA CYS A 97 -5.17 -20.95 -1.06
C CYS A 97 -5.15 -21.95 -2.22
N LEU A 98 -5.09 -23.25 -1.93
CA LEU A 98 -5.00 -24.27 -2.97
C LEU A 98 -6.29 -24.39 -3.78
N ALA A 99 -7.45 -24.28 -3.14
CA ALA A 99 -8.74 -24.26 -3.83
C ALA A 99 -8.83 -23.08 -4.82
N THR A 100 -8.38 -21.90 -4.38
CA THR A 100 -8.29 -20.69 -5.23
C THR A 100 -7.28 -20.89 -6.36
N ALA A 101 -6.12 -21.48 -6.06
CA ALA A 101 -5.08 -21.76 -7.04
C ALA A 101 -5.56 -22.65 -8.20
N PHE A 102 -6.36 -23.69 -7.91
CA PHE A 102 -6.95 -24.53 -8.96
C PHE A 102 -7.94 -23.79 -9.86
N GLN A 103 -8.72 -22.85 -9.31
CA GLN A 103 -9.64 -22.02 -10.10
C GLN A 103 -8.86 -21.06 -11.01
N ASP A 104 -7.87 -20.41 -10.43
CA ASP A 104 -7.10 -19.38 -11.10
C ASP A 104 -6.17 -19.93 -12.17
N VAL A 105 -5.49 -21.04 -11.92
CA VAL A 105 -4.60 -21.66 -12.91
C VAL A 105 -5.37 -22.14 -14.13
N GLN A 106 -6.60 -22.66 -13.94
CA GLN A 106 -7.45 -23.07 -15.06
C GLN A 106 -7.99 -21.87 -15.86
N ASN A 107 -8.13 -20.70 -15.24
CA ASN A 107 -8.50 -19.47 -15.94
C ASN A 107 -7.32 -18.83 -16.68
N MET A 108 -6.11 -18.89 -16.12
CA MET A 108 -4.93 -18.21 -16.66
C MET A 108 -4.13 -19.07 -17.64
N CYS A 109 -4.05 -20.38 -17.41
CA CYS A 109 -3.43 -21.39 -18.27
C CYS A 109 -4.52 -22.31 -18.84
N ALA A 110 -5.52 -21.69 -19.46
CA ALA A 110 -6.71 -22.40 -19.92
C ALA A 110 -6.33 -23.49 -20.92
N TYR A 111 -6.75 -24.72 -20.59
CA TYR A 111 -6.55 -25.93 -21.40
C TYR A 111 -5.11 -26.47 -21.46
N ASP A 112 -4.16 -25.96 -20.68
CA ASP A 112 -2.79 -26.49 -20.67
C ASP A 112 -2.70 -27.77 -19.83
N LYS A 113 -2.04 -28.81 -20.38
CA LYS A 113 -1.81 -30.10 -19.70
C LYS A 113 -0.70 -30.05 -18.64
N ASP A 114 -0.02 -28.92 -18.51
CA ASP A 114 0.90 -28.66 -17.41
C ASP A 114 0.91 -27.17 -17.06
N ALA A 115 0.85 -26.86 -15.77
CA ALA A 115 0.89 -25.47 -15.31
C ALA A 115 1.29 -25.40 -13.83
N ALA A 116 2.10 -24.39 -13.50
CA ALA A 116 2.40 -24.01 -12.13
C ALA A 116 1.75 -22.67 -11.79
N ILE A 117 1.29 -22.52 -10.55
CA ILE A 117 0.84 -21.26 -9.99
C ILE A 117 1.42 -21.09 -8.59
N TYR A 118 1.90 -19.88 -8.33
CA TYR A 118 2.61 -19.50 -7.12
C TYR A 118 1.81 -18.41 -6.42
N TYR A 119 1.48 -18.66 -5.17
CA TYR A 119 0.91 -17.74 -4.19
C TYR A 119 1.93 -17.49 -3.07
N ASP A 120 1.71 -16.47 -2.22
CA ASP A 120 2.57 -16.25 -1.05
C ASP A 120 2.48 -17.42 -0.06
N PRO A 121 1.27 -17.91 0.29
CA PRO A 121 1.14 -19.06 1.20
C PRO A 121 1.17 -20.44 0.53
N CYS A 122 0.98 -20.58 -0.80
CA CYS A 122 0.96 -21.89 -1.45
C CYS A 122 1.50 -21.94 -2.88
N ILE A 123 1.90 -23.14 -3.31
CA ILE A 123 2.39 -23.47 -4.65
C ILE A 123 1.59 -24.67 -5.15
N LEU A 124 1.14 -24.61 -6.40
CA LEU A 124 0.48 -25.71 -7.10
C LEU A 124 1.16 -25.96 -8.44
N TYR A 125 1.41 -27.22 -8.76
CA TYR A 125 1.87 -27.64 -10.08
C TYR A 125 1.17 -28.94 -10.48
N TYR A 126 0.66 -28.99 -11.70
CA TYR A 126 0.16 -30.23 -12.31
C TYR A 126 0.78 -30.44 -13.68
N SER A 127 0.83 -31.70 -14.13
CA SER A 127 1.33 -32.08 -15.44
C SER A 127 0.75 -33.42 -15.88
N ASN A 128 0.63 -33.62 -17.19
CA ASN A 128 0.41 -34.93 -17.81
C ASN A 128 1.67 -35.81 -17.84
N VAL A 129 2.85 -35.23 -17.61
CA VAL A 129 4.12 -35.96 -17.54
C VAL A 129 4.44 -36.29 -16.08
N PRO A 130 4.75 -37.55 -15.73
CA PRO A 130 5.15 -37.90 -14.37
C PRO A 130 6.43 -37.17 -13.95
N PHE A 131 6.36 -36.34 -12.90
CA PHE A 131 7.51 -35.58 -12.37
C PHE A 131 7.77 -35.81 -10.88
N LEU A 132 6.90 -36.57 -10.19
CA LEU A 132 6.93 -36.73 -8.74
C LEU A 132 8.19 -37.44 -8.21
N SER A 133 8.91 -38.19 -9.05
CA SER A 133 10.19 -38.80 -8.73
C SER A 133 11.40 -37.93 -9.05
N SER A 134 11.24 -36.83 -9.79
CA SER A 134 12.32 -35.91 -10.13
C SER A 134 12.51 -34.84 -9.06
N VAL A 135 13.78 -34.48 -8.83
CA VAL A 135 14.19 -33.35 -7.97
C VAL A 135 14.22 -32.02 -8.72
N ASP A 136 13.91 -32.03 -10.03
CA ASP A 136 14.00 -30.86 -10.88
C ASP A 136 12.93 -29.83 -10.54
N ASN A 137 13.36 -28.56 -10.46
CA ASN A 137 12.48 -27.40 -10.35
C ASN A 137 11.84 -27.07 -11.72
N ALA A 138 10.94 -27.94 -12.18
CA ALA A 138 10.09 -27.66 -13.32
C ALA A 138 9.28 -26.36 -13.11
N ALA A 139 8.92 -25.69 -14.21
CA ALA A 139 8.12 -24.47 -14.21
C ALA A 139 8.66 -23.32 -13.33
N SER A 140 9.98 -23.29 -13.06
CA SER A 140 10.59 -22.28 -12.18
C SER A 140 10.60 -20.88 -12.79
N THR A 141 10.40 -19.87 -11.94
CA THR A 141 10.49 -18.46 -12.32
C THR A 141 11.21 -17.64 -11.25
N SER A 142 11.78 -16.49 -11.62
CA SER A 142 12.41 -15.58 -10.67
C SER A 142 11.70 -14.22 -10.66
N ARG A 143 11.67 -13.57 -9.49
CA ARG A 143 11.18 -12.20 -9.35
C ARG A 143 12.21 -11.38 -8.63
N VAL A 144 12.51 -10.23 -9.22
CA VAL A 144 13.52 -9.28 -8.75
C VAL A 144 12.80 -8.09 -8.17
N ASN A 145 13.22 -7.64 -6.99
CA ASN A 145 12.94 -6.28 -6.55
C ASN A 145 13.81 -5.33 -7.39
N LEU A 146 13.20 -4.46 -8.20
CA LEU A 146 13.92 -3.62 -9.17
C LEU A 146 14.76 -2.51 -8.51
N GLN A 147 14.66 -2.34 -7.19
CA GLN A 147 15.45 -1.38 -6.43
C GLN A 147 16.84 -1.95 -6.11
N ASN A 148 17.86 -1.10 -6.22
CA ASN A 148 19.22 -1.42 -5.83
C ASN A 148 19.52 -0.92 -4.41
N VAL A 149 20.41 -1.62 -3.71
CA VAL A 149 20.99 -1.16 -2.46
C VAL A 149 21.82 0.10 -2.73
N THR A 150 21.65 1.12 -1.91
CA THR A 150 22.27 2.43 -2.07
C THR A 150 23.58 2.58 -1.29
N SER A 151 23.78 1.77 -0.25
CA SER A 151 24.92 1.82 0.66
C SER A 151 25.68 0.49 0.60
N ASP A 152 27.01 0.55 0.43
CA ASP A 152 27.95 -0.59 0.33
C ASP A 152 27.37 -1.87 -0.30
N PRO A 153 27.20 -1.90 -1.64
CA PRO A 153 26.61 -3.04 -2.32
C PRO A 153 27.41 -4.34 -2.14
N GLY A 154 28.72 -4.27 -1.94
CA GLY A 154 29.58 -5.44 -1.73
C GLY A 154 29.26 -6.13 -0.42
N ARG A 155 29.24 -5.35 0.68
CA ARG A 155 28.91 -5.86 2.01
C ARG A 155 27.47 -6.34 2.11
N PHE A 156 26.53 -5.65 1.45
CA PHE A 156 25.13 -6.08 1.35
C PHE A 156 24.99 -7.43 0.62
N ASN A 157 25.55 -7.57 -0.59
CA ASN A 157 25.48 -8.82 -1.35
C ASN A 157 26.11 -9.99 -0.59
N GLY A 158 27.22 -9.73 0.11
CA GLY A 158 27.87 -10.73 0.97
C GLY A 158 26.97 -11.19 2.12
N MET A 159 26.31 -10.26 2.82
CA MET A 159 25.33 -10.61 3.86
C MET A 159 24.15 -11.40 3.29
N VAL A 160 23.58 -10.98 2.17
CA VAL A 160 22.46 -11.69 1.53
C VAL A 160 22.85 -13.12 1.19
N ALA A 161 24.03 -13.33 0.59
CA ALA A 161 24.52 -14.67 0.28
C ALA A 161 24.71 -15.53 1.53
N ALA A 162 25.28 -14.97 2.60
CA ALA A 162 25.45 -15.67 3.88
C ALA A 162 24.09 -16.05 4.51
N LEU A 163 23.15 -15.10 4.55
CA LEU A 163 21.83 -15.30 5.13
C LEU A 163 21.03 -16.36 4.37
N VAL A 164 20.96 -16.25 3.05
CA VAL A 164 20.18 -17.20 2.23
C VAL A 164 20.78 -18.60 2.31
N ASN A 165 22.11 -18.74 2.32
CA ASN A 165 22.77 -20.04 2.52
C ASN A 165 22.48 -20.63 3.91
N ALA A 166 22.64 -19.84 4.97
CA ALA A 166 22.36 -20.32 6.33
C ALA A 166 20.88 -20.71 6.52
N THR A 167 19.97 -19.96 5.91
CA THR A 167 18.54 -20.28 5.90
C THR A 167 18.26 -21.57 5.13
N ALA A 168 18.91 -21.77 3.98
CA ALA A 168 18.77 -22.98 3.18
C ALA A 168 19.31 -24.23 3.87
N ASP A 169 20.47 -24.12 4.52
CA ASP A 169 21.08 -25.20 5.29
C ASP A 169 20.17 -25.64 6.45
N TYR A 170 19.63 -24.67 7.20
CA TYR A 170 18.65 -24.95 8.25
C TYR A 170 17.39 -25.62 7.71
N ALA A 171 16.87 -25.15 6.58
CA ALA A 171 15.70 -25.76 5.94
C ALA A 171 15.98 -27.21 5.52
N ALA A 172 17.17 -27.51 5.01
CA ALA A 172 17.52 -28.86 4.56
C ALA A 172 17.75 -29.84 5.72
N HIS A 173 18.44 -29.41 6.78
CA HIS A 173 18.97 -30.33 7.79
C HIS A 173 18.30 -30.24 9.17
N ASN A 174 17.71 -29.09 9.52
CA ASN A 174 17.19 -28.83 10.86
C ASN A 174 15.67 -28.67 10.91
N SER A 175 14.98 -28.84 9.79
CA SER A 175 13.53 -28.68 9.67
C SER A 175 12.88 -29.94 9.12
N THR A 176 11.87 -30.47 9.83
CA THR A 176 11.06 -31.60 9.34
C THR A 176 10.17 -31.19 8.17
N ARG A 177 9.67 -29.95 8.19
CA ARG A 177 8.86 -29.34 7.12
C ARG A 177 9.69 -28.84 5.94
N ARG A 178 11.01 -29.01 6.00
CA ARG A 178 11.98 -28.48 5.04
C ARG A 178 11.82 -26.99 4.76
N TYR A 179 11.45 -26.24 5.79
CA TYR A 179 11.25 -24.80 5.76
C TYR A 179 12.08 -24.13 6.85
N ALA A 180 12.71 -23.01 6.53
CA ALA A 180 13.33 -22.15 7.52
C ALA A 180 13.19 -20.68 7.15
N SER A 181 13.18 -19.83 8.16
CA SER A 181 13.17 -18.38 8.09
C SER A 181 14.45 -17.81 8.71
N GLY A 182 14.92 -16.68 8.19
CA GLY A 182 16.13 -16.04 8.67
C GLY A 182 16.04 -14.52 8.69
N GLU A 183 16.87 -13.91 9.53
CA GLU A 183 17.15 -12.49 9.51
C GLU A 183 18.65 -12.20 9.67
N ALA A 184 19.11 -11.11 9.07
CA ALA A 184 20.45 -10.59 9.23
C ALA A 184 20.46 -9.08 9.51
N VAL A 185 21.36 -8.66 10.40
CA VAL A 185 21.61 -7.25 10.75
C VAL A 185 23.08 -6.91 10.53
N LEU A 186 23.35 -5.96 9.63
CA LEU A 186 24.69 -5.53 9.24
C LEU A 186 25.36 -4.58 10.23
N ASP A 187 24.65 -3.53 10.66
CA ASP A 187 25.14 -2.57 11.66
C ASP A 187 24.00 -2.20 12.62
N ARG A 188 24.31 -2.10 13.92
CA ARG A 188 23.32 -1.76 14.96
C ARG A 188 22.93 -0.27 14.96
N GLU A 189 23.67 0.56 14.21
CA GLU A 189 23.58 2.03 14.21
C GLU A 189 22.76 2.60 13.04
N SER A 190 21.90 1.77 12.42
CA SER A 190 20.83 2.17 11.47
C SER A 190 21.22 2.54 10.03
N GLU A 191 22.49 2.39 9.62
CA GLU A 191 22.88 2.71 8.22
C GLU A 191 22.47 1.63 7.21
N PHE A 192 22.37 0.36 7.63
CA PHE A 192 21.97 -0.76 6.76
C PHE A 192 20.60 -1.34 7.14
N PRO A 193 19.72 -1.58 6.14
CA PRO A 193 18.44 -2.24 6.41
C PRO A 193 18.68 -3.70 6.82
N LYS A 194 17.84 -4.19 7.75
CA LYS A 194 17.77 -5.63 8.04
C LYS A 194 17.35 -6.39 6.78
N VAL A 195 17.86 -7.61 6.61
CA VAL A 195 17.42 -8.51 5.53
C VAL A 195 16.73 -9.71 6.14
N TYR A 196 15.58 -10.06 5.57
CA TYR A 196 14.79 -11.23 5.92
C TYR A 196 14.87 -12.26 4.80
N SER A 197 14.85 -13.54 5.14
CA SER A 197 14.86 -14.65 4.19
C SER A 197 13.93 -15.78 4.62
N TRP A 198 13.51 -16.59 3.65
CA TRP A 198 13.14 -17.98 3.89
C TRP A 198 13.60 -18.86 2.74
N ALA A 199 13.77 -20.14 3.05
CA ALA A 199 14.06 -21.19 2.08
C ALA A 199 13.16 -22.40 2.38
N GLN A 200 12.70 -23.07 1.34
CA GLN A 200 11.85 -24.24 1.46
C GLN A 200 12.09 -25.29 0.38
N CYS A 201 11.96 -26.56 0.73
CA CYS A 201 11.86 -27.69 -0.19
C CYS A 201 10.56 -28.46 0.01
N THR A 202 10.21 -29.32 -0.94
CA THR A 202 9.14 -30.30 -0.74
C THR A 202 9.59 -31.36 0.29
N PRO A 203 8.75 -31.70 1.29
CA PRO A 203 9.10 -32.63 2.37
C PRO A 203 9.47 -34.06 1.94
N ASP A 204 9.12 -34.48 0.72
CA ASP A 204 9.46 -35.78 0.14
C ASP A 204 10.94 -35.93 -0.25
N LEU A 205 11.68 -34.83 -0.40
CA LEU A 205 13.10 -34.87 -0.70
C LEU A 205 13.91 -35.33 0.52
N THR A 206 15.06 -35.98 0.35
CA THR A 206 16.04 -36.17 1.43
C THR A 206 16.74 -34.85 1.81
N PRO A 207 17.36 -34.73 3.00
CA PRO A 207 18.10 -33.51 3.36
C PRO A 207 19.16 -33.13 2.32
N ALA A 208 19.90 -34.11 1.80
CA ALA A 208 20.89 -33.91 0.74
C ALA A 208 20.25 -33.38 -0.55
N GLN A 209 19.17 -34.01 -1.02
CA GLN A 209 18.45 -33.53 -2.22
C GLN A 209 17.88 -32.12 -2.05
N CYS A 210 17.40 -31.78 -0.86
CA CYS A 210 16.92 -30.43 -0.55
C CYS A 210 18.08 -29.42 -0.56
N GLY A 211 19.21 -29.75 0.06
CA GLY A 211 20.42 -28.94 0.05
C GLY A 211 20.92 -28.69 -1.37
N ASP A 212 21.03 -29.74 -2.18
CA ASP A 212 21.46 -29.64 -3.59
C ASP A 212 20.49 -28.77 -4.42
N CYS A 213 19.17 -28.95 -4.24
CA CYS A 213 18.16 -28.15 -4.93
C CYS A 213 18.28 -26.65 -4.58
N LEU A 214 18.35 -26.33 -3.28
CA LEU A 214 18.47 -24.95 -2.80
C LEU A 214 19.80 -24.33 -3.25
N ALA A 215 20.91 -25.07 -3.15
CA ALA A 215 22.22 -24.62 -3.62
C ALA A 215 22.19 -24.28 -5.12
N ALA A 216 21.52 -25.09 -5.95
CA ALA A 216 21.42 -24.86 -7.39
C ALA A 216 20.67 -23.55 -7.73
N ILE A 217 19.62 -23.19 -6.99
CA ILE A 217 18.90 -21.92 -7.20
C ILE A 217 19.59 -20.72 -6.56
N ILE A 218 20.32 -20.92 -5.46
CA ILE A 218 21.13 -19.88 -4.79
C ILE A 218 22.36 -19.52 -5.63
N ALA A 219 22.95 -20.48 -6.35
CA ALA A 219 24.06 -20.23 -7.26
C ALA A 219 23.74 -19.19 -8.36
N LYS A 220 22.44 -18.93 -8.63
CA LYS A 220 21.98 -17.90 -9.57
C LYS A 220 21.98 -16.48 -8.97
N LEU A 221 22.13 -16.34 -7.65
CA LEU A 221 22.02 -15.08 -6.92
C LEU A 221 22.96 -13.98 -7.46
N PRO A 222 24.26 -14.24 -7.71
CA PRO A 222 25.18 -13.22 -8.25
C PRO A 222 24.91 -12.81 -9.70
N ARG A 223 24.01 -13.50 -10.41
CA ARG A 223 23.63 -13.16 -11.79
C ARG A 223 22.27 -12.47 -11.84
N LEU A 224 21.31 -12.93 -11.03
CA LEU A 224 19.92 -12.47 -11.08
C LEU A 224 19.65 -11.29 -10.13
N PHE A 225 20.36 -11.23 -9.00
CA PHE A 225 19.97 -10.36 -7.88
C PHE A 225 21.11 -9.46 -7.37
N THR A 226 22.15 -9.23 -8.18
CA THR A 226 23.26 -8.35 -7.81
C THR A 226 22.79 -6.96 -7.46
N ASN A 227 23.18 -6.50 -6.27
CA ASN A 227 22.81 -5.21 -5.68
C ASN A 227 21.30 -5.06 -5.44
N ARG A 228 20.47 -6.09 -5.65
CA ARG A 228 19.01 -5.99 -5.50
C ARG A 228 18.64 -6.15 -4.03
N ILE A 229 17.81 -5.25 -3.52
CA ILE A 229 17.36 -5.29 -2.12
C ILE A 229 16.37 -6.44 -1.82
N GLY A 230 15.99 -7.19 -2.87
CA GLY A 230 15.10 -8.32 -2.76
C GLY A 230 15.11 -9.19 -4.00
N GLY A 231 14.93 -10.49 -3.79
CA GLY A 231 14.97 -11.48 -4.84
C GLY A 231 14.31 -12.76 -4.39
N ARG A 232 13.63 -13.43 -5.32
CA ARG A 232 13.06 -14.75 -5.07
C ARG A 232 13.19 -15.65 -6.29
N VAL A 233 13.45 -16.92 -6.02
CA VAL A 233 13.35 -18.00 -7.00
C VAL A 233 12.20 -18.89 -6.55
N LEU A 234 11.22 -19.02 -7.43
CA LEU A 234 10.03 -19.83 -7.24
C LEU A 234 10.19 -21.10 -8.06
N GLY A 235 10.26 -22.24 -7.39
CA GLY A 235 10.39 -23.56 -7.97
C GLY A 235 9.45 -24.53 -7.28
N VAL A 236 8.95 -25.51 -8.04
CA VAL A 236 7.97 -26.49 -7.55
C VAL A 236 8.54 -27.47 -6.53
N ARG A 237 9.88 -27.66 -6.49
CA ARG A 237 10.60 -28.52 -5.56
C ARG A 237 11.32 -27.77 -4.46
N CYS A 238 11.94 -26.63 -4.79
CA CYS A 238 12.53 -25.75 -3.80
C CYS A 238 12.49 -24.30 -4.23
N SER A 239 12.34 -23.41 -3.24
CA SER A 239 12.19 -21.97 -3.42
C SER A 239 12.91 -21.22 -2.32
N TYR A 240 13.34 -19.99 -2.61
CA TYR A 240 13.77 -19.05 -1.57
C TYR A 240 13.34 -17.64 -1.91
N ARG A 241 13.29 -16.80 -0.88
CA ARG A 241 13.09 -15.37 -0.99
C ARG A 241 13.94 -14.66 0.03
N TYR A 242 14.50 -13.53 -0.35
CA TYR A 242 15.02 -12.55 0.58
C TYR A 242 14.46 -11.16 0.22
N GLU A 243 14.26 -10.33 1.24
CA GLU A 243 13.86 -8.93 1.09
C GLU A 243 14.35 -8.13 2.29
N VAL A 244 14.60 -6.83 2.10
CA VAL A 244 14.83 -5.88 3.20
C VAL A 244 13.55 -5.52 3.98
N ASN A 245 12.38 -5.66 3.35
CA ASN A 245 11.10 -5.43 4.00
C ASN A 245 10.66 -6.70 4.76
N PRO A 246 10.17 -6.61 6.01
CA PRO A 246 9.68 -7.77 6.73
C PRO A 246 8.45 -8.36 6.03
N PHE A 247 8.45 -9.67 5.81
CA PHE A 247 7.32 -10.41 5.20
C PHE A 247 7.08 -11.78 5.88
N LEU A 248 7.83 -12.10 6.93
CA LEU A 248 7.70 -13.33 7.70
C LEU A 248 6.59 -13.16 8.74
N ASN A 249 5.68 -14.14 8.83
CA ASN A 249 4.60 -14.16 9.81
C ASN A 249 4.87 -15.11 10.99
N GLY A 250 5.94 -15.91 10.91
CA GLY A 250 6.34 -16.89 11.92
C GLY A 250 7.63 -16.54 12.67
N LEU A 251 8.07 -17.46 13.53
CA LEU A 251 9.34 -17.37 14.24
C LEU A 251 10.50 -17.29 13.25
N VAL A 252 11.54 -16.53 13.60
CA VAL A 252 12.81 -16.49 12.87
C VAL A 252 13.71 -17.60 13.41
N MET A 253 14.17 -18.50 12.54
CA MET A 253 14.97 -19.67 12.92
C MET A 253 16.48 -19.41 12.85
N VAL A 254 16.89 -18.55 11.91
CA VAL A 254 18.30 -18.19 11.67
C VAL A 254 18.51 -16.71 11.95
N HIS A 255 19.43 -16.37 12.85
CA HIS A 255 19.84 -14.99 13.12
C HIS A 255 21.33 -14.81 12.79
N LEU A 256 21.64 -13.91 11.86
CA LEU A 256 23.02 -13.49 11.58
C LEU A 256 23.24 -12.07 12.10
N THR A 257 24.11 -11.91 13.08
CA THR A 257 24.58 -10.60 13.54
C THR A 257 26.00 -10.36 13.06
N ALA A 258 26.35 -9.11 12.77
CA ALA A 258 27.73 -8.74 12.51
C ALA A 258 28.66 -9.20 13.66
N PRO A 259 29.89 -9.65 13.34
CA PRO A 259 30.87 -10.00 14.36
C PRO A 259 31.15 -8.78 15.25
N PRO A 260 31.42 -8.96 16.55
CA PRO A 260 31.80 -7.87 17.43
C PRO A 260 33.04 -7.17 16.87
N ILE A 261 32.98 -5.84 16.80
CA ILE A 261 34.13 -4.99 16.44
C ILE A 261 35.28 -5.39 17.39
N PRO A 262 36.48 -5.74 16.89
CA PRO A 262 37.63 -5.93 17.76
C PRO A 262 37.89 -4.60 18.46
N THR A 263 37.83 -4.60 19.78
CA THR A 263 38.20 -3.45 20.62
C THR A 263 39.56 -2.94 20.17
N ALA A 264 39.60 -1.73 19.63
CA ALA A 264 40.83 -1.07 19.24
C ALA A 264 41.78 -1.01 20.45
N SER A 265 43.00 -1.52 20.26
CA SER A 265 44.12 -1.27 21.17
C SER A 265 44.31 0.24 21.40
N PRO A 266 44.75 0.66 22.60
CA PRO A 266 44.81 2.08 22.94
C PRO A 266 45.83 2.81 22.06
N PRO A 267 45.54 4.04 21.57
CA PRO A 267 46.54 4.81 20.85
C PRO A 267 47.58 5.38 21.81
N ALA A 268 48.84 5.22 21.44
CA ALA A 268 49.95 5.96 22.01
C ALA A 268 49.76 7.47 21.79
N ALA A 269 50.20 8.23 22.79
CA ALA A 269 50.14 9.69 22.87
C ALA A 269 50.82 10.41 21.70
N ALA A 270 50.18 11.46 21.18
CA ALA A 270 50.85 12.69 20.72
C ALA A 270 49.85 13.85 20.49
N ALA A 271 49.93 14.83 21.40
CA ALA A 271 49.83 16.29 21.22
C ALA A 271 48.83 16.93 20.24
N ALA A 272 47.87 17.65 20.86
CA ALA A 272 47.53 19.07 20.68
C ALA A 272 47.21 19.64 19.27
N ALA A 273 45.96 20.10 19.10
CA ALA A 273 45.64 21.53 18.97
C ALA A 273 44.13 21.75 19.04
N ALA A 274 43.74 22.80 19.76
CA ALA A 274 42.36 23.19 20.04
C ALA A 274 41.62 23.74 18.81
N GLY A 275 40.31 23.50 18.77
CA GLY A 275 39.34 24.17 17.91
C GLY A 275 37.95 23.85 18.45
N GLU A 276 37.38 24.82 19.17
CA GLU A 276 36.14 24.71 19.93
C GLU A 276 34.90 24.53 19.06
N ASP A 277 33.97 23.84 19.72
CA ASP A 277 32.59 23.48 19.42
C ASP A 277 31.69 24.63 18.95
N SER A 278 30.68 24.29 18.13
CA SER A 278 29.33 24.89 18.14
C SER A 278 28.41 24.26 17.08
N SER A 279 27.74 23.14 17.40
CA SER A 279 26.39 22.85 16.87
C SER A 279 25.68 21.70 17.62
N ASN A 280 25.57 21.80 18.94
CA ASN A 280 24.77 20.87 19.76
C ASN A 280 23.57 21.58 20.44
N SER A 281 22.76 22.30 19.65
CA SER A 281 21.56 22.99 20.14
C SER A 281 20.23 22.49 19.57
N ALA A 282 20.23 21.60 18.57
CA ALA A 282 18.99 21.18 17.90
C ALA A 282 18.34 19.92 18.49
N GLU A 283 19.09 19.06 19.19
CA GLU A 283 18.57 17.80 19.74
C GLU A 283 18.00 17.93 21.16
N SER A 284 18.49 18.89 21.95
CA SER A 284 18.00 19.11 23.33
C SER A 284 16.63 19.79 23.39
N GLU A 285 16.29 20.65 22.41
CA GLU A 285 14.99 21.35 22.38
C GLU A 285 13.82 20.41 22.04
N ASN A 286 14.03 19.38 21.21
CA ASN A 286 12.97 18.46 20.76
C ASN A 286 12.42 17.57 21.89
N ILE A 287 13.23 17.23 22.90
CA ILE A 287 12.79 16.37 24.02
C ILE A 287 11.95 17.18 25.02
N SER A 288 12.33 18.44 25.27
CA SER A 288 11.62 19.34 26.20
C SER A 288 10.19 19.70 25.75
N SER A 289 9.96 19.81 24.44
CA SER A 289 8.65 20.17 23.86
C SER A 289 7.62 19.04 24.02
N VAL A 290 8.06 17.78 23.89
CA VAL A 290 7.18 16.60 24.01
C VAL A 290 6.77 16.34 25.47
N GLU A 291 7.67 16.58 26.41
CA GLU A 291 7.39 16.38 27.85
C GLU A 291 6.29 17.34 28.36
N SER A 292 6.20 18.54 27.79
CA SER A 292 5.13 19.51 28.09
C SER A 292 3.74 19.16 27.54
N MET A 293 3.66 18.18 26.63
CA MET A 293 2.41 17.74 25.97
C MET A 293 1.83 16.45 26.57
N LEU A 294 2.48 15.87 27.58
CA LEU A 294 1.98 14.65 28.23
C LEU A 294 0.76 14.95 29.10
N ILE A 295 -0.30 14.16 28.91
CA ILE A 295 -1.52 14.23 29.73
C ILE A 295 -1.73 12.86 30.36
N ASP A 296 -1.94 12.83 31.67
CA ASP A 296 -2.16 11.60 32.43
C ASP A 296 -3.41 10.85 31.97
N ILE A 297 -3.36 9.51 31.97
CA ILE A 297 -4.49 8.66 31.58
C ILE A 297 -5.70 8.85 32.51
N SER A 298 -5.45 9.18 33.78
CA SER A 298 -6.49 9.46 34.78
C SER A 298 -7.33 10.67 34.37
N THR A 299 -6.67 11.75 33.93
CA THR A 299 -7.31 12.96 33.41
C THR A 299 -8.14 12.68 32.17
N LEU A 300 -7.60 11.91 31.21
CA LEU A 300 -8.33 11.56 29.99
C LEU A 300 -9.50 10.61 30.24
N ARG A 301 -9.39 9.70 31.21
CA ARG A 301 -10.51 8.84 31.63
C ARG A 301 -11.61 9.67 32.30
N ALA A 302 -11.26 10.63 33.15
CA ALA A 302 -12.25 11.54 33.74
C ALA A 302 -12.95 12.37 32.64
N ALA A 303 -12.16 12.98 31.74
CA ALA A 303 -12.65 13.83 30.66
C ALA A 303 -13.60 13.10 29.70
N THR A 304 -13.30 11.83 29.37
CA THR A 304 -14.07 11.03 28.41
C THR A 304 -15.14 10.14 29.05
N GLY A 305 -15.31 10.19 30.37
CA GLY A 305 -16.23 9.31 31.10
C GLY A 305 -15.85 7.83 30.98
N CYS A 306 -14.55 7.53 31.10
CA CYS A 306 -13.93 6.22 30.90
C CYS A 306 -14.11 5.68 29.48
N PHE A 307 -13.94 6.54 28.46
CA PHE A 307 -14.14 6.18 27.05
C PHE A 307 -15.54 5.57 26.79
N ALA A 308 -16.58 6.16 27.40
CA ALA A 308 -17.94 5.65 27.25
C ALA A 308 -18.43 5.80 25.80
N GLU A 309 -19.18 4.81 25.31
CA GLU A 309 -19.74 4.80 23.95
C GLU A 309 -20.59 6.06 23.64
N ARG A 310 -21.28 6.64 24.64
CA ARG A 310 -22.04 7.89 24.47
C ARG A 310 -21.18 9.09 24.06
N ASN A 311 -19.88 9.05 24.37
CA ASN A 311 -18.91 10.10 24.06
C ASN A 311 -18.14 9.78 22.77
N LYS A 312 -18.39 8.65 22.12
CA LYS A 312 -17.69 8.25 20.88
C LYS A 312 -18.16 9.12 19.72
N LEU A 313 -17.21 9.79 19.08
CA LEU A 313 -17.43 10.64 17.92
C LEU A 313 -17.39 9.84 16.61
N GLY A 314 -16.59 8.78 16.58
CA GLY A 314 -16.45 7.89 15.43
C GLY A 314 -15.36 6.83 15.65
N GLU A 315 -15.28 5.87 14.74
CA GLU A 315 -14.25 4.84 14.73
C GLU A 315 -13.87 4.53 13.28
N GLY A 316 -12.58 4.52 12.99
CA GLY A 316 -12.02 4.20 11.68
C GLY A 316 -10.86 3.23 11.78
N GLY A 317 -10.14 3.01 10.67
CA GLY A 317 -8.97 2.11 10.62
C GLY A 317 -7.83 2.48 11.57
N PHE A 318 -7.87 3.70 12.12
CA PHE A 318 -6.84 4.28 12.98
C PHE A 318 -7.24 4.33 14.46
N GLY A 319 -8.40 3.77 14.82
CA GLY A 319 -8.90 3.72 16.19
C GLY A 319 -10.16 4.55 16.44
N ALA A 320 -10.64 4.52 17.69
CA ALA A 320 -11.86 5.21 18.11
C ALA A 320 -11.55 6.61 18.64
N VAL A 321 -12.40 7.58 18.31
CA VAL A 321 -12.28 8.98 18.75
C VAL A 321 -13.40 9.30 19.73
N TYR A 322 -13.07 9.89 20.86
CA TYR A 322 -14.01 10.23 21.94
C TYR A 322 -14.00 11.73 22.22
N LYS A 323 -15.17 12.31 22.44
CA LYS A 323 -15.30 13.65 23.01
C LYS A 323 -14.96 13.61 24.49
N GLY A 324 -14.24 14.61 24.97
CA GLY A 324 -14.02 14.83 26.40
C GLY A 324 -14.00 16.31 26.74
N THR A 325 -14.03 16.59 28.03
CA THR A 325 -13.85 17.94 28.59
C THR A 325 -12.78 17.89 29.65
N LEU A 326 -11.71 18.66 29.47
CA LEU A 326 -10.61 18.77 30.42
C LEU A 326 -11.05 19.55 31.69
N PRO A 327 -10.29 19.47 32.81
CA PRO A 327 -10.65 20.14 34.05
C PRO A 327 -10.75 21.67 33.96
N ASP A 328 -10.03 22.27 33.03
CA ASP A 328 -10.07 23.70 32.69
C ASP A 328 -11.29 24.11 31.85
N GLY A 329 -12.09 23.14 31.41
CA GLY A 329 -13.29 23.35 30.60
C GLY A 329 -13.07 23.18 29.09
N ASP A 330 -11.83 22.91 28.66
CA ASP A 330 -11.53 22.77 27.24
C ASP A 330 -12.15 21.48 26.66
N GLU A 331 -12.90 21.62 25.58
CA GLU A 331 -13.44 20.47 24.84
C GLU A 331 -12.37 19.85 23.94
N ILE A 332 -12.19 18.54 24.07
CA ILE A 332 -11.16 17.77 23.37
C ILE A 332 -11.72 16.58 22.61
N ALA A 333 -10.97 16.15 21.59
CA ALA A 333 -11.17 14.89 20.87
C ALA A 333 -9.99 13.95 21.14
N VAL A 334 -10.26 12.82 21.79
CA VAL A 334 -9.25 11.83 22.17
C VAL A 334 -9.28 10.66 21.19
N LYS A 335 -8.28 10.57 20.32
CA LYS A 335 -8.08 9.45 19.38
C LYS A 335 -7.29 8.35 20.09
N ARG A 336 -7.95 7.21 20.35
CA ARG A 336 -7.35 6.03 20.97
C ARG A 336 -6.86 5.07 19.90
N LEU A 337 -5.55 4.98 19.73
CA LEU A 337 -4.94 4.13 18.72
C LEU A 337 -5.10 2.64 19.07
N SER A 338 -5.30 1.81 18.05
CA SER A 338 -5.50 0.37 18.24
C SER A 338 -4.23 -0.32 18.80
N LYS A 339 -4.42 -1.21 19.79
CA LYS A 339 -3.34 -1.92 20.50
C LYS A 339 -2.63 -2.98 19.66
N SER A 340 -3.26 -3.49 18.60
CA SER A 340 -2.79 -4.67 17.84
C SER A 340 -2.07 -4.37 16.52
N SER A 341 -1.87 -3.09 16.15
CA SER A 341 -1.28 -2.73 14.86
C SER A 341 0.14 -2.16 15.00
N ALA A 342 1.09 -2.70 14.21
CA ALA A 342 2.41 -2.08 14.00
C ALA A 342 2.28 -0.65 13.41
N GLN A 343 1.17 -0.39 12.72
CA GLN A 343 0.81 0.88 12.12
C GLN A 343 0.52 1.99 13.15
N GLY A 344 -0.16 1.71 14.27
CA GLY A 344 -0.43 2.70 15.32
C GLY A 344 0.83 3.26 16.00
N VAL A 345 1.95 2.51 16.03
CA VAL A 345 3.25 3.03 16.52
C VAL A 345 3.85 4.02 15.52
N GLY A 346 3.74 3.73 14.22
CA GLY A 346 4.23 4.61 13.16
C GLY A 346 3.44 5.91 13.09
N GLU A 347 2.12 5.84 13.23
CA GLU A 347 1.22 7.00 13.26
C GLU A 347 1.48 7.87 14.48
N LEU A 348 1.64 7.27 15.66
CA LEU A 348 2.01 8.01 16.86
C LEU A 348 3.34 8.75 16.68
N LYS A 349 4.36 8.10 16.12
CA LYS A 349 5.67 8.73 15.85
C LYS A 349 5.55 9.87 14.84
N ASN A 350 4.77 9.69 13.77
CA ASN A 350 4.56 10.73 12.76
C ASN A 350 3.81 11.92 13.37
N GLU A 351 2.68 11.69 14.02
CA GLU A 351 1.86 12.76 14.61
C GLU A 351 2.60 13.50 15.74
N LEU A 352 3.38 12.80 16.57
CA LEU A 352 4.19 13.43 17.62
C LEU A 352 5.35 14.26 17.04
N ALA A 353 6.02 13.77 16.00
CA ALA A 353 7.11 14.48 15.34
C ALA A 353 6.63 15.70 14.51
N LEU A 354 5.40 15.64 14.00
CA LEU A 354 4.81 16.64 13.11
C LEU A 354 3.99 17.69 13.86
N VAL A 355 2.99 17.27 14.63
CA VAL A 355 1.89 18.15 15.04
C VAL A 355 2.25 19.01 16.24
N ALA A 356 3.28 18.64 17.02
CA ALA A 356 3.82 19.50 18.08
C ALA A 356 4.35 20.85 17.54
N LYS A 357 4.72 20.92 16.25
CA LYS A 357 5.32 22.10 15.61
C LYS A 357 4.42 22.80 14.61
N LEU A 358 3.27 22.22 14.26
CA LEU A 358 2.35 22.77 13.27
C LEU A 358 1.25 23.58 13.96
N GLN A 359 1.24 24.89 13.73
CA GLN A 359 0.22 25.78 14.27
C GLN A 359 -0.32 26.68 13.16
N HIS A 360 -1.55 26.40 12.74
CA HIS A 360 -2.22 27.19 11.72
C HIS A 360 -3.74 27.07 11.86
N LYS A 361 -4.46 28.16 11.58
CA LYS A 361 -5.93 28.25 11.75
C LYS A 361 -6.73 27.22 10.92
N ASN A 362 -6.14 26.71 9.85
CA ASN A 362 -6.73 25.70 8.96
C ASN A 362 -6.17 24.28 9.17
N LEU A 363 -5.48 24.02 10.28
CA LEU A 363 -5.10 22.68 10.72
C LEU A 363 -5.73 22.40 12.09
N VAL A 364 -6.02 21.14 12.38
CA VAL A 364 -6.46 20.73 13.73
C VAL A 364 -5.26 20.71 14.67
N ARG A 365 -5.38 21.41 15.79
CA ARG A 365 -4.33 21.52 16.80
C ARG A 365 -4.28 20.29 17.70
N LEU A 366 -3.09 19.71 17.84
CA LEU A 366 -2.79 18.73 18.90
C LEU A 366 -2.66 19.47 20.24
N VAL A 367 -3.41 19.01 21.23
CA VAL A 367 -3.41 19.51 22.60
C VAL A 367 -2.41 18.73 23.46
N GLY A 368 -2.33 17.41 23.28
CA GLY A 368 -1.43 16.57 24.05
C GLY A 368 -1.45 15.10 23.65
N VAL A 369 -0.67 14.28 24.36
CA VAL A 369 -0.49 12.84 24.11
C VAL A 369 -0.45 12.07 25.43
N CYS A 370 -0.97 10.86 25.45
CA CYS A 370 -0.85 9.94 26.60
C CYS A 370 -0.24 8.61 26.14
N LEU A 371 0.84 8.19 26.80
CA LEU A 371 1.59 6.96 26.51
C LEU A 371 1.63 5.97 27.69
N GLU A 372 0.75 6.16 28.68
CA GLU A 372 0.72 5.37 29.91
C GLU A 372 -0.02 4.03 29.75
N GLN A 373 0.34 3.02 30.54
CA GLN A 373 -0.42 1.76 30.68
C GLN A 373 -0.73 1.04 29.34
N GLU A 374 0.22 1.09 28.39
CA GLU A 374 0.06 0.56 27.02
C GLU A 374 -1.04 1.25 26.18
N GLU A 375 -1.61 2.35 26.68
CA GLU A 375 -2.49 3.21 25.90
C GLU A 375 -1.65 4.17 25.06
N ARG A 376 -2.10 4.40 23.82
CA ARG A 376 -1.51 5.38 22.91
C ARG A 376 -2.63 6.31 22.47
N LEU A 377 -2.73 7.46 23.13
CA LEU A 377 -3.81 8.42 22.92
C LEU A 377 -3.26 9.73 22.38
N LEU A 378 -3.94 10.26 21.38
CA LEU A 378 -3.67 11.59 20.83
C LEU A 378 -4.86 12.48 21.16
N VAL A 379 -4.59 13.68 21.69
CA VAL A 379 -5.61 14.61 22.18
C VAL A 379 -5.60 15.83 21.30
N TYR A 380 -6.72 16.09 20.63
CA TYR A 380 -6.91 17.20 19.71
C TYR A 380 -7.93 18.21 20.26
N GLU A 381 -7.92 19.42 19.73
CA GLU A 381 -9.05 20.35 19.93
C GLU A 381 -10.35 19.72 19.39
N PHE A 382 -11.47 19.91 20.10
CA PHE A 382 -12.76 19.47 19.60
C PHE A 382 -13.28 20.41 18.51
N VAL A 383 -13.65 19.84 17.35
CA VAL A 383 -14.17 20.57 16.19
C VAL A 383 -15.66 20.20 15.98
N PRO A 384 -16.62 21.13 16.19
CA PRO A 384 -18.02 20.77 16.46
C PRO A 384 -18.84 20.33 15.24
N ASN A 385 -18.57 20.84 14.03
CA ASN A 385 -19.38 20.54 12.83
C ASN A 385 -18.91 19.27 12.09
N ARG A 386 -18.11 18.42 12.76
CA ARG A 386 -17.60 17.14 12.21
C ARG A 386 -16.87 17.34 10.87
N SER A 387 -16.80 16.29 10.06
CA SER A 387 -16.06 16.27 8.79
C SER A 387 -16.92 16.72 7.60
N LEU A 388 -16.26 17.29 6.59
CA LEU A 388 -16.88 17.87 5.40
C LEU A 388 -17.71 16.83 4.61
N ASP A 389 -17.25 15.59 4.51
CA ASP A 389 -17.98 14.51 3.80
C ASP A 389 -19.36 14.24 4.41
N GLN A 390 -19.50 14.33 5.74
CA GLN A 390 -20.76 14.12 6.46
C GLN A 390 -21.79 15.22 6.22
N ILE A 391 -21.37 16.36 5.67
CA ILE A 391 -22.24 17.47 5.29
C ILE A 391 -22.42 17.50 3.77
N LEU A 392 -21.33 17.39 3.01
CA LEU A 392 -21.31 17.54 1.56
C LEU A 392 -22.06 16.43 0.82
N PHE A 393 -22.10 15.21 1.34
CA PHE A 393 -22.75 14.07 0.68
C PHE A 393 -24.06 13.65 1.34
N ASP A 394 -24.49 14.36 2.38
CA ASP A 394 -25.76 14.16 3.07
C ASP A 394 -26.82 15.09 2.44
N ALA A 395 -27.90 14.52 1.91
CA ALA A 395 -28.88 15.27 1.11
C ALA A 395 -29.52 16.45 1.85
N ASP A 396 -29.73 16.31 3.16
CA ASP A 396 -30.37 17.33 3.99
C ASP A 396 -29.34 18.36 4.46
N LYS A 397 -28.17 17.90 4.93
CA LYS A 397 -27.13 18.80 5.47
C LYS A 397 -26.40 19.58 4.39
N ARG A 398 -26.31 19.05 3.16
CA ARG A 398 -25.65 19.73 2.03
C ARG A 398 -26.24 21.11 1.72
N GLN A 399 -27.51 21.33 2.07
CA GLN A 399 -28.20 22.62 1.99
C GLN A 399 -27.54 23.71 2.84
N GLN A 400 -26.78 23.32 3.87
CA GLN A 400 -26.06 24.27 4.73
C GLN A 400 -24.83 24.86 4.02
N LEU A 401 -24.30 24.18 3.00
CA LEU A 401 -23.13 24.57 2.23
C LEU A 401 -23.51 25.35 0.97
N ASP A 402 -23.91 26.61 1.16
CA ASP A 402 -24.01 27.57 0.04
C ASP A 402 -22.63 27.79 -0.62
N TRP A 403 -22.64 28.46 -1.78
CA TRP A 403 -21.40 28.75 -2.51
C TRP A 403 -20.36 29.49 -1.67
N GLY A 404 -20.77 30.50 -0.90
CA GLY A 404 -19.85 31.29 -0.07
C GLY A 404 -19.11 30.41 0.94
N LYS A 405 -19.81 29.48 1.58
CA LYS A 405 -19.20 28.51 2.49
C LYS A 405 -18.31 27.51 1.75
N ARG A 406 -18.73 26.98 0.59
CA ARG A 406 -17.90 26.07 -0.22
C ARG A 406 -16.61 26.74 -0.69
N TYR A 407 -16.70 27.97 -1.18
CA TYR A 407 -15.56 28.76 -1.61
C TYR A 407 -14.60 29.08 -0.44
N LYS A 408 -15.15 29.40 0.73
CA LYS A 408 -14.40 29.59 1.98
C LYS A 408 -13.67 28.32 2.40
N ILE A 409 -14.33 27.15 2.27
CA ILE A 409 -13.74 25.84 2.54
C ILE A 409 -12.59 25.54 1.57
N ILE A 410 -12.80 25.71 0.26
CA ILE A 410 -11.74 25.51 -0.76
C ILE A 410 -10.52 26.39 -0.44
N ASN A 411 -10.73 27.68 -0.18
CA ASN A 411 -9.65 28.60 0.16
C ASN A 411 -8.94 28.24 1.48
N GLY A 412 -9.69 27.82 2.49
CA GLY A 412 -9.11 27.45 3.78
C GLY A 412 -8.26 26.17 3.68
N ILE A 413 -8.72 25.16 2.92
CA ILE A 413 -7.93 23.96 2.63
C ILE A 413 -6.66 24.34 1.86
N ALA A 414 -6.77 25.18 0.83
CA ALA A 414 -5.63 25.62 0.03
C ALA A 414 -4.56 26.32 0.87
N ARG A 415 -4.97 27.22 1.79
CA ARG A 415 -4.07 27.90 2.73
C ARG A 415 -3.46 26.94 3.76
N GLY A 416 -4.24 26.00 4.28
CA GLY A 416 -3.71 24.97 5.19
C GLY A 416 -2.64 24.12 4.51
N LEU A 417 -2.85 23.77 3.24
CA LEU A 417 -1.90 22.97 2.48
C LEU A 417 -0.67 23.76 2.03
N GLN A 418 -0.84 25.04 1.64
CA GLN A 418 0.29 25.95 1.41
C GLN A 418 1.18 26.04 2.65
N TYR A 419 0.58 26.19 3.84
CA TYR A 419 1.34 26.22 5.07
C TYR A 419 2.18 24.95 5.27
N LEU A 420 1.59 23.76 5.07
CA LEU A 420 2.30 22.47 5.17
C LEU A 420 3.42 22.30 4.14
N HIS A 421 3.25 22.86 2.94
CA HIS A 421 4.15 22.63 1.81
C HIS A 421 5.28 23.65 1.70
N GLU A 422 5.01 24.90 2.10
CA GLU A 422 5.83 26.06 1.75
C GLU A 422 6.19 26.93 2.95
N ASP A 423 5.27 27.17 3.89
CA ASP A 423 5.48 28.15 4.97
C ASP A 423 5.94 27.54 6.31
N SER A 424 5.74 26.23 6.53
CA SER A 424 6.17 25.55 7.75
C SER A 424 7.69 25.32 7.77
N GLN A 425 8.27 25.24 8.97
CA GLN A 425 9.71 24.99 9.16
C GLN A 425 10.19 23.68 8.50
N LEU A 426 9.30 22.70 8.42
CA LEU A 426 9.50 21.42 7.75
C LEU A 426 8.47 21.28 6.64
N LYS A 427 8.87 20.74 5.49
CA LYS A 427 7.94 20.43 4.40
C LYS A 427 7.20 19.12 4.74
N VAL A 428 5.87 19.16 4.76
CA VAL A 428 5.02 18.05 5.16
C VAL A 428 4.18 17.58 3.98
N VAL A 429 4.25 16.28 3.64
CA VAL A 429 3.33 15.65 2.70
C VAL A 429 2.28 14.87 3.50
N HIS A 430 1.00 15.21 3.35
CA HIS A 430 -0.10 14.63 4.12
C HIS A 430 -0.43 13.18 3.70
N ARG A 431 -0.43 12.88 2.40
CA ARG A 431 -0.67 11.55 1.78
C ARG A 431 -2.07 10.94 1.92
N ASP A 432 -2.92 11.46 2.80
CA ASP A 432 -4.32 11.04 2.93
C ASP A 432 -5.31 12.22 2.99
N LEU A 433 -5.16 13.21 2.10
CA LEU A 433 -6.12 14.30 1.99
C LEU A 433 -7.40 13.82 1.30
N LYS A 434 -8.53 14.04 1.97
CA LYS A 434 -9.88 13.67 1.51
C LYS A 434 -10.93 14.45 2.31
N ALA A 435 -12.17 14.48 1.82
CA ALA A 435 -13.26 15.23 2.46
C ALA A 435 -13.52 14.80 3.92
N SER A 436 -13.35 13.52 4.27
CA SER A 436 -13.52 13.05 5.66
C SER A 436 -12.41 13.47 6.62
N ASN A 437 -11.27 13.94 6.11
CA ASN A 437 -10.16 14.46 6.90
C ASN A 437 -10.18 16.00 7.01
N ILE A 438 -11.22 16.66 6.48
CA ILE A 438 -11.46 18.11 6.65
C ILE A 438 -12.55 18.31 7.70
N LEU A 439 -12.19 18.76 8.89
CA LEU A 439 -13.14 19.10 9.94
C LEU A 439 -13.62 20.55 9.80
N LEU A 440 -14.82 20.85 10.30
CA LEU A 440 -15.44 22.17 10.21
C LEU A 440 -15.68 22.76 11.59
N ASP A 441 -15.13 23.94 11.84
CA ASP A 441 -15.37 24.66 13.10
C ASP A 441 -16.79 25.27 13.15
N MET A 442 -17.14 25.90 14.27
CA MET A 442 -18.45 26.53 14.48
C MET A 442 -18.84 27.56 13.40
N ASN A 443 -17.85 28.15 12.72
CA ASN A 443 -18.03 29.15 11.67
C ASN A 443 -17.85 28.55 10.26
N MET A 444 -17.89 27.22 10.13
CA MET A 444 -17.67 26.46 8.90
C MET A 444 -16.30 26.76 8.26
N ASN A 445 -15.29 27.10 9.06
CA ASN A 445 -13.91 27.14 8.57
C ASN A 445 -13.35 25.72 8.52
N PRO A 446 -12.60 25.36 7.46
CA PRO A 446 -11.99 24.05 7.35
C PRO A 446 -10.72 23.94 8.21
N LYS A 447 -10.53 22.78 8.80
CA LYS A 447 -9.33 22.34 9.48
C LYS A 447 -8.89 20.98 8.97
N ILE A 448 -7.68 20.89 8.41
CA ILE A 448 -7.08 19.62 7.97
C ILE A 448 -6.70 18.80 9.19
N SER A 449 -7.04 17.52 9.19
CA SER A 449 -6.83 16.56 10.27
C SER A 449 -6.24 15.24 9.77
N ASP A 450 -5.85 14.37 10.70
CA ASP A 450 -5.37 13.00 10.44
C ASP A 450 -4.01 12.91 9.75
N PHE A 451 -2.96 13.34 10.47
CA PHE A 451 -1.56 13.33 10.00
C PHE A 451 -0.85 11.98 10.20
N GLY A 452 -1.56 10.91 10.56
CA GLY A 452 -0.96 9.59 10.84
C GLY A 452 -0.08 9.06 9.69
N LEU A 453 -0.44 9.38 8.45
CA LEU A 453 0.29 8.96 7.24
C LEU A 453 1.28 10.00 6.70
N ALA A 454 1.37 11.17 7.34
CA ALA A 454 2.15 12.27 6.85
C ALA A 454 3.66 12.00 6.93
N ARG A 455 4.43 12.62 6.04
CA ARG A 455 5.89 12.45 5.91
C ARG A 455 6.59 13.81 5.90
N LEU A 456 7.71 13.86 6.62
CA LEU A 456 8.62 14.98 6.65
C LEU A 456 9.62 14.88 5.49
N PHE A 457 9.81 15.99 4.77
CA PHE A 457 10.93 16.16 3.87
C PHE A 457 12.00 17.05 4.51
N GLY A 458 13.26 16.64 4.36
CA GLY A 458 14.40 17.52 4.60
C GLY A 458 14.37 18.73 3.66
N ARG A 459 15.12 19.80 3.97
CA ARG A 459 15.08 21.09 3.23
C ARG A 459 15.20 20.91 1.70
N ASP A 460 16.06 19.99 1.27
CA ASP A 460 16.38 19.73 -0.14
C ASP A 460 15.55 18.61 -0.79
N GLN A 461 14.77 17.86 0.01
CA GLN A 461 13.96 16.75 -0.50
C GLN A 461 12.64 17.30 -1.08
N THR A 462 12.36 16.96 -2.33
CA THR A 462 11.16 17.38 -3.06
C THR A 462 10.19 16.23 -3.35
N GLN A 463 10.69 15.00 -3.27
CA GLN A 463 9.95 13.77 -3.54
C GLN A 463 10.50 12.63 -2.68
N GLY A 464 9.65 11.64 -2.40
CA GLY A 464 9.99 10.41 -1.70
C GLY A 464 9.33 9.23 -2.39
N VAL A 465 9.88 8.04 -2.15
CA VAL A 465 9.31 6.78 -2.66
C VAL A 465 9.02 5.89 -1.46
N THR A 466 7.90 5.19 -1.48
CA THR A 466 7.51 4.27 -0.43
C THR A 466 7.01 2.96 -1.03
N ASN A 467 7.36 1.85 -0.40
CA ASN A 467 6.88 0.52 -0.79
C ASN A 467 5.51 0.20 -0.19
N LEU A 468 4.98 1.08 0.67
CA LEU A 468 3.68 0.97 1.31
C LEU A 468 2.78 2.11 0.82
N VAL A 469 2.04 1.83 -0.26
CA VAL A 469 1.01 2.73 -0.80
C VAL A 469 -0.21 2.64 0.12
N ILE A 470 -0.37 3.68 0.94
CA ILE A 470 -1.43 3.82 1.93
C ILE A 470 -2.08 5.19 1.79
N GLY A 471 -3.40 5.23 1.92
CA GLY A 471 -4.19 6.42 1.64
C GLY A 471 -5.52 6.01 1.01
N THR A 472 -6.36 6.98 0.73
CA THR A 472 -7.72 6.71 0.25
C THR A 472 -7.77 6.67 -1.28
N TYR A 473 -8.23 5.54 -1.82
CA TYR A 473 -8.45 5.37 -3.26
C TYR A 473 -9.39 6.46 -3.81
N GLY A 474 -9.18 6.87 -5.06
CA GLY A 474 -9.85 8.02 -5.67
C GLY A 474 -9.18 9.37 -5.37
N TYR A 475 -8.49 9.53 -4.23
CA TYR A 475 -7.74 10.75 -3.91
C TYR A 475 -6.24 10.63 -4.17
N MET A 476 -5.72 9.40 -4.27
CA MET A 476 -4.30 9.14 -4.53
C MET A 476 -3.92 9.55 -5.95
N SER A 477 -2.82 10.28 -6.09
CA SER A 477 -2.26 10.60 -7.41
C SER A 477 -1.76 9.33 -8.13
N PRO A 478 -1.77 9.30 -9.47
CA PRO A 478 -1.40 8.10 -10.23
C PRO A 478 0.02 7.60 -9.94
N GLU A 479 0.99 8.50 -9.85
CA GLU A 479 2.38 8.14 -9.57
C GLU A 479 2.56 7.59 -8.15
N TYR A 480 1.74 8.03 -7.20
CA TYR A 480 1.74 7.50 -5.84
C TYR A 480 1.04 6.14 -5.80
N ALA A 481 -0.13 6.02 -6.39
CA ALA A 481 -0.91 4.77 -6.43
C ALA A 481 -0.18 3.64 -7.17
N MET A 482 0.48 3.96 -8.29
CA MET A 482 1.12 2.97 -9.16
C MET A 482 2.56 2.65 -8.78
N ARG A 483 3.32 3.63 -8.27
CA ARG A 483 4.78 3.51 -8.07
C ARG A 483 5.23 3.80 -6.65
N GLY A 484 4.32 4.26 -5.78
CA GLY A 484 4.66 4.69 -4.43
C GLY A 484 5.42 6.02 -4.37
N ASN A 485 5.47 6.78 -5.47
CA ASN A 485 6.12 8.08 -5.49
C ASN A 485 5.20 9.13 -4.87
N TYR A 486 5.56 9.68 -3.73
CA TYR A 486 4.83 10.76 -3.07
C TYR A 486 5.64 12.05 -3.08
N SER A 487 4.94 13.17 -3.19
CA SER A 487 5.52 14.51 -3.14
C SER A 487 4.45 15.50 -2.69
N LEU A 488 4.84 16.76 -2.53
CA LEU A 488 3.88 17.85 -2.32
C LEU A 488 2.82 17.88 -3.45
N LYS A 489 3.19 17.51 -4.68
CA LYS A 489 2.28 17.44 -5.83
C LYS A 489 1.28 16.28 -5.75
N SER A 490 1.54 15.27 -4.93
CA SER A 490 0.58 14.19 -4.68
C SER A 490 -0.59 14.71 -3.84
N ASP A 491 -0.32 15.53 -2.83
CA ASP A 491 -1.37 16.22 -2.05
C ASP A 491 -2.14 17.24 -2.90
N VAL A 492 -1.47 17.94 -3.84
CA VAL A 492 -2.14 18.85 -4.79
C VAL A 492 -3.16 18.09 -5.63
N PHE A 493 -2.86 16.86 -6.06
CA PHE A 493 -3.82 16.04 -6.78
C PHE A 493 -5.05 15.73 -5.92
N SER A 494 -4.84 15.29 -4.68
CA SER A 494 -5.94 15.03 -3.73
C SER A 494 -6.78 16.28 -3.45
N PHE A 495 -6.13 17.45 -3.35
CA PHE A 495 -6.83 18.74 -3.26
C PHE A 495 -7.70 19.01 -4.49
N GLY A 496 -7.19 18.78 -5.70
CA GLY A 496 -7.95 18.92 -6.94
C GLY A 496 -9.21 18.06 -6.96
N VAL A 497 -9.10 16.80 -6.54
CA VAL A 497 -10.26 15.90 -6.38
C VAL A 497 -11.29 16.50 -5.42
N MET A 498 -10.85 16.94 -4.23
CA MET A 498 -11.74 17.55 -3.24
C MET A 498 -12.42 18.83 -3.75
N VAL A 499 -11.73 19.69 -4.51
CA VAL A 499 -12.34 20.88 -5.11
C VAL A 499 -13.49 20.49 -6.04
N LEU A 500 -13.30 19.46 -6.87
CA LEU A 500 -14.35 18.97 -7.76
C LEU A 500 -15.52 18.34 -7.00
N GLU A 501 -15.26 17.60 -5.92
CA GLU A 501 -16.33 17.09 -5.05
C GLU A 501 -17.12 18.23 -4.40
N ILE A 502 -16.43 19.26 -3.90
CA ILE A 502 -17.06 20.41 -3.25
C ILE A 502 -17.94 21.17 -4.24
N VAL A 503 -17.51 21.38 -5.48
CA VAL A 503 -18.30 22.14 -6.47
C VAL A 503 -19.48 21.31 -7.01
N THR A 504 -19.28 20.03 -7.25
CA THR A 504 -20.30 19.16 -7.86
C THR A 504 -21.28 18.57 -6.83
N GLY A 505 -20.90 18.54 -5.55
CA GLY A 505 -21.64 17.84 -4.51
C GLY A 505 -21.72 16.32 -4.73
N LYS A 506 -20.90 15.78 -5.65
CA LYS A 506 -20.83 14.37 -6.00
C LYS A 506 -19.58 13.76 -5.38
N LYS A 507 -19.75 12.59 -4.78
CA LYS A 507 -18.64 11.83 -4.20
C LYS A 507 -17.82 11.18 -5.29
N ASN A 508 -16.51 11.23 -5.18
CA ASN A 508 -15.63 10.44 -6.02
C ASN A 508 -15.77 8.96 -5.64
N ASN A 509 -16.37 8.15 -6.51
CA ASN A 509 -16.58 6.72 -6.25
C ASN A 509 -15.29 5.93 -6.53
N ASP A 510 -15.01 4.92 -5.69
CA ASP A 510 -13.98 3.93 -5.98
C ASP A 510 -14.23 3.31 -7.36
N CYS A 511 -13.27 3.45 -8.27
CA CYS A 511 -13.26 2.90 -9.64
C CYS A 511 -13.69 1.42 -9.72
N TYR A 512 -13.59 0.68 -8.62
CA TYR A 512 -13.84 -0.76 -8.58
C TYR A 512 -15.29 -1.16 -8.33
N ASN A 513 -16.16 -0.30 -7.80
CA ASN A 513 -17.43 -0.75 -7.20
C ASN A 513 -18.73 -0.36 -7.92
N SER A 514 -18.68 0.28 -9.09
CA SER A 514 -19.93 0.60 -9.80
C SER A 514 -19.87 0.29 -11.29
N LEU A 515 -20.68 -0.68 -11.71
CA LEU A 515 -20.96 -1.00 -13.11
C LEU A 515 -21.78 0.09 -13.84
N GLN A 516 -22.14 1.18 -13.15
CA GLN A 516 -23.09 2.20 -13.64
C GLN A 516 -22.77 3.67 -13.30
N SER A 517 -21.70 4.01 -12.56
CA SER A 517 -21.35 5.43 -12.33
C SER A 517 -20.04 5.81 -12.99
N GLU A 518 -20.07 6.89 -13.77
CA GLU A 518 -18.87 7.51 -14.36
C GLU A 518 -17.97 8.07 -13.25
N ASP A 519 -16.67 7.85 -13.40
CA ASP A 519 -15.62 8.44 -12.56
C ASP A 519 -15.75 9.97 -12.54
N LEU A 520 -15.70 10.60 -11.35
CA LEU A 520 -15.99 12.03 -11.18
C LEU A 520 -15.09 12.91 -12.06
N LEU A 521 -13.80 12.54 -12.15
CA LEU A 521 -12.83 13.28 -12.96
C LEU A 521 -13.16 13.18 -14.45
N THR A 522 -13.58 11.99 -14.89
CA THR A 522 -14.07 11.76 -16.26
C THR A 522 -15.29 12.62 -16.57
N LEU A 523 -16.32 12.58 -15.71
CA LEU A 523 -17.54 13.37 -15.87
C LEU A 523 -17.23 14.87 -15.97
N VAL A 524 -16.46 15.41 -15.04
CA VAL A 524 -16.13 16.85 -15.03
C VAL A 524 -15.30 17.22 -16.26
N TRP A 525 -14.35 16.37 -16.67
CA TRP A 525 -13.55 16.62 -17.86
C TRP A 525 -14.38 16.66 -19.14
N GLU A 526 -15.30 15.71 -19.33
CA GLU A 526 -16.18 15.68 -20.50
C GLU A 526 -17.05 16.94 -20.56
N GLN A 527 -17.66 17.31 -19.44
CA GLN A 527 -18.46 18.53 -19.32
C GLN A 527 -17.65 19.80 -19.55
N TRP A 528 -16.39 19.84 -19.09
CA TRP A 528 -15.45 20.92 -19.38
C TRP A 528 -15.15 21.04 -20.87
N THR A 529 -14.84 19.93 -21.54
CA THR A 529 -14.56 19.93 -22.99
C THR A 529 -15.79 20.26 -23.83
N ALA A 530 -16.98 19.84 -23.41
CA ALA A 530 -18.25 20.15 -24.04
C ALA A 530 -18.76 21.58 -23.78
N ARG A 531 -18.08 22.35 -22.90
CA ARG A 531 -18.52 23.67 -22.42
C ARG A 531 -19.90 23.65 -21.74
N ALA A 532 -20.24 22.54 -21.09
CA ALA A 532 -21.51 22.29 -20.40
C ALA A 532 -21.33 22.11 -18.88
N VAL A 533 -20.27 22.71 -18.32
CA VAL A 533 -19.88 22.61 -16.89
C VAL A 533 -20.99 23.00 -15.91
N SER A 534 -21.94 23.85 -16.32
CA SER A 534 -23.12 24.19 -15.53
C SER A 534 -23.95 22.98 -15.11
N GLU A 535 -23.94 21.89 -15.90
CA GLU A 535 -24.66 20.65 -15.58
C GLU A 535 -23.95 19.80 -14.51
N ALA A 536 -22.66 20.05 -14.27
CA ALA A 536 -21.88 19.34 -13.26
C ALA A 536 -21.99 19.97 -11.87
N VAL A 537 -22.31 21.27 -11.79
CA VAL A 537 -22.38 22.03 -10.54
C VAL A 537 -23.57 21.59 -9.68
N ASP A 538 -23.37 21.53 -8.36
CA ASP A 538 -24.41 21.15 -7.42
C ASP A 538 -25.58 22.15 -7.45
N PRO A 539 -26.82 21.71 -7.77
CA PRO A 539 -27.99 22.59 -7.77
C PRO A 539 -28.26 23.27 -6.42
N VAL A 540 -27.77 22.68 -5.32
CA VAL A 540 -27.93 23.19 -3.95
C VAL A 540 -27.15 24.48 -3.68
N MET A 541 -26.15 24.81 -4.51
CA MET A 541 -25.36 26.04 -4.35
C MET A 541 -26.18 27.34 -4.53
N GLY A 542 -27.40 27.26 -5.07
CA GLY A 542 -28.31 28.39 -5.27
C GLY A 542 -28.01 29.21 -6.53
N GLY A 543 -28.62 30.39 -6.68
CA GLY A 543 -28.43 31.27 -7.85
C GLY A 543 -27.64 32.55 -7.58
N GLY A 544 -27.12 32.73 -6.35
CA GLY A 544 -26.50 33.98 -5.89
C GLY A 544 -24.98 34.07 -6.02
N PHE A 545 -24.35 33.17 -6.78
CA PHE A 545 -22.90 33.12 -6.94
C PHE A 545 -22.45 33.65 -8.29
N SER A 546 -21.21 34.15 -8.36
CA SER A 546 -20.59 34.45 -9.64
C SER A 546 -20.19 33.14 -10.34
N TRP A 547 -20.78 32.90 -11.52
CA TRP A 547 -20.39 31.76 -12.36
C TRP A 547 -18.89 31.79 -12.73
N SER A 548 -18.26 32.97 -12.77
CA SER A 548 -16.81 33.08 -12.96
C SER A 548 -16.04 32.35 -11.87
N ASP A 549 -16.46 32.48 -10.62
CA ASP A 549 -15.73 31.95 -9.45
C ASP A 549 -15.86 30.43 -9.41
N VAL A 550 -17.06 29.92 -9.72
CA VAL A 550 -17.32 28.48 -9.82
C VAL A 550 -16.50 27.86 -10.96
N MET A 551 -16.54 28.47 -12.14
CA MET A 551 -15.74 28.03 -13.29
C MET A 551 -14.25 28.07 -12.98
N ARG A 552 -13.80 29.11 -12.26
CA ARG A 552 -12.41 29.25 -11.83
C ARG A 552 -12.00 28.14 -10.86
N CYS A 553 -12.83 27.78 -9.89
CA CYS A 553 -12.57 26.65 -9.00
C CYS A 553 -12.48 25.32 -9.77
N ILE A 554 -13.38 25.07 -10.74
CA ILE A 554 -13.34 23.85 -11.56
C ILE A 554 -12.06 23.81 -12.41
N HIS A 555 -11.70 24.94 -13.03
CA HIS A 555 -10.45 25.08 -13.79
C HIS A 555 -9.23 24.75 -12.93
N ILE A 556 -9.14 25.34 -11.74
CA ILE A 556 -8.05 25.08 -10.79
C ILE A 556 -8.06 23.62 -10.35
N GLY A 557 -9.24 23.04 -10.05
CA GLY A 557 -9.39 21.62 -9.74
C GLY A 557 -8.82 20.72 -10.84
N LEU A 558 -9.14 21.01 -12.10
CA LEU A 558 -8.61 20.31 -13.27
C LEU A 558 -7.09 20.46 -13.40
N LEU A 559 -6.53 21.65 -13.16
CA LEU A 559 -5.07 21.86 -13.15
C LEU A 559 -4.38 21.09 -12.02
N CYS A 560 -5.05 20.85 -10.91
CA CYS A 560 -4.52 20.08 -9.79
C CYS A 560 -4.50 18.57 -10.06
N VAL A 561 -5.44 18.03 -10.85
CA VAL A 561 -5.56 16.57 -11.12
C VAL A 561 -4.83 16.09 -12.39
N GLN A 562 -3.83 16.83 -12.87
CA GLN A 562 -3.06 16.44 -14.05
C GLN A 562 -2.25 15.16 -13.81
N GLU A 563 -2.13 14.32 -14.85
CA GLU A 563 -1.41 13.03 -14.75
C GLU A 563 0.04 13.23 -14.33
N ASN A 564 0.76 14.13 -15.01
CA ASN A 564 2.15 14.45 -14.70
C ASN A 564 2.23 15.44 -13.51
N PRO A 565 2.95 15.11 -12.41
CA PRO A 565 3.12 16.00 -11.26
C PRO A 565 3.74 17.36 -11.58
N ALA A 566 4.53 17.45 -12.65
CA ALA A 566 5.16 18.71 -13.07
C ALA A 566 4.13 19.74 -13.56
N ASP A 567 3.02 19.28 -14.14
CA ASP A 567 1.97 20.13 -14.71
C ASP A 567 0.99 20.66 -13.65
N ARG A 568 1.00 20.07 -12.45
CA ARG A 568 0.20 20.52 -11.30
C ARG A 568 0.80 21.81 -10.70
N PRO A 569 0.00 22.81 -10.33
CA PRO A 569 0.50 24.03 -9.67
C PRO A 569 1.06 23.72 -8.27
N VAL A 570 1.89 24.61 -7.73
CA VAL A 570 2.23 24.64 -6.29
C VAL A 570 1.11 25.35 -5.51
N MET A 571 1.02 25.13 -4.19
CA MET A 571 -0.14 25.60 -3.43
C MET A 571 -0.19 27.12 -3.27
N SER A 572 0.95 27.81 -3.18
CA SER A 572 1.00 29.29 -3.25
C SER A 572 0.40 29.82 -4.55
N SER A 573 0.66 29.15 -5.68
CA SER A 573 0.06 29.49 -6.97
C SER A 573 -1.44 29.21 -6.96
N VAL A 574 -1.90 28.11 -6.38
CA VAL A 574 -3.34 27.82 -6.21
C VAL A 574 -4.03 28.90 -5.37
N VAL A 575 -3.45 29.31 -4.25
CA VAL A 575 -4.01 30.35 -3.37
C VAL A 575 -4.07 31.70 -4.10
N MET A 576 -3.04 32.05 -4.87
CA MET A 576 -3.03 33.26 -5.71
C MET A 576 -4.08 33.17 -6.82
N MET A 577 -4.23 32.02 -7.47
CA MET A 577 -5.25 31.80 -8.49
C MET A 577 -6.65 31.95 -7.89
N LEU A 578 -6.94 31.37 -6.73
CA LEU A 578 -8.22 31.55 -6.05
C LEU A 578 -8.46 33.02 -5.67
N GLY A 579 -7.44 33.71 -5.15
CA GLY A 579 -7.60 35.07 -4.62
C GLY A 579 -7.63 36.22 -5.64
N SER A 580 -7.38 35.96 -6.93
CA SER A 580 -7.28 37.03 -7.94
C SER A 580 -7.84 36.61 -9.30
N ASP A 581 -8.79 37.38 -9.83
CA ASP A 581 -9.39 37.15 -11.15
C ASP A 581 -8.49 37.57 -12.31
N THR A 582 -7.40 38.31 -12.04
CA THR A 582 -6.49 38.84 -13.08
C THR A 582 -5.42 37.84 -13.48
N VAL A 583 -5.24 36.75 -12.72
CA VAL A 583 -4.25 35.72 -13.04
C VAL A 583 -4.78 34.83 -14.16
N SER A 584 -4.10 34.88 -15.31
CA SER A 584 -4.37 34.00 -16.45
C SER A 584 -4.04 32.55 -16.10
N LEU A 585 -5.01 31.66 -16.30
CA LEU A 585 -4.87 30.23 -16.07
C LEU A 585 -4.50 29.51 -17.37
N ARG A 586 -3.55 28.56 -17.30
CA ARG A 586 -3.23 27.68 -18.44
C ARG A 586 -4.40 26.73 -18.73
N ALA A 587 -4.58 26.31 -19.98
CA ALA A 587 -5.58 25.29 -20.28
C ALA A 587 -5.20 23.95 -19.62
N PRO A 588 -6.12 23.27 -18.92
CA PRO A 588 -5.85 21.97 -18.35
C PRO A 588 -5.82 20.91 -19.46
N SER A 589 -5.03 19.85 -19.26
CA SER A 589 -5.07 18.65 -20.10
C SER A 589 -5.96 17.58 -19.48
N LYS A 590 -6.23 16.52 -20.25
CA LYS A 590 -7.02 15.38 -19.81
C LYS A 590 -6.45 14.79 -18.50
N PRO A 591 -7.23 14.69 -17.41
CA PRO A 591 -6.79 14.02 -16.18
C PRO A 591 -6.45 12.54 -16.40
N ALA A 592 -5.73 11.94 -15.47
CA ALA A 592 -5.42 10.50 -15.53
C ALA A 592 -6.70 9.66 -15.37
N PHE A 593 -7.01 8.80 -16.35
CA PHE A 593 -8.16 7.89 -16.27
C PHE A 593 -7.86 6.71 -15.35
N CYS A 594 -8.84 6.38 -14.51
CA CYS A 594 -8.94 5.02 -13.99
C CYS A 594 -9.22 4.04 -15.15
N ALA A 595 -8.31 3.11 -15.41
CA ALA A 595 -8.42 2.16 -16.52
C ALA A 595 -9.62 1.21 -16.32
N ARG A 596 -10.73 1.49 -17.01
CA ARG A 596 -11.88 0.59 -17.10
C ARG A 596 -11.47 -0.68 -17.86
N ARG A 597 -11.56 -1.85 -17.22
CA ARG A 597 -11.40 -3.14 -17.91
C ARG A 597 -12.60 -3.31 -18.84
N ASN A 598 -12.41 -3.01 -20.12
CA ASN A 598 -13.46 -3.26 -21.13
C ASN A 598 -13.72 -4.77 -21.24
N GLY A 599 -14.89 -5.20 -20.78
CA GLY A 599 -15.50 -6.46 -21.20
C GLY A 599 -15.85 -6.35 -22.68
N GLY A 600 -15.41 -7.31 -23.47
CA GLY A 600 -15.24 -7.15 -24.91
C GLY A 600 -16.50 -7.19 -25.77
N THR A 601 -16.29 -6.86 -27.04
CA THR A 601 -17.06 -7.38 -28.16
C THR A 601 -16.09 -7.65 -29.31
N GLY A 602 -16.04 -8.91 -29.75
CA GLY A 602 -15.35 -9.28 -30.97
C GLY A 602 -16.01 -8.61 -32.19
N GLY A 603 -15.18 -8.18 -33.12
CA GLY A 603 -15.58 -7.65 -34.42
C GLY A 603 -14.38 -7.72 -35.36
N ALA A 604 -14.53 -8.49 -36.41
CA ALA A 604 -13.48 -8.98 -37.28
C ALA A 604 -12.78 -7.91 -38.15
N GLY A 605 -11.51 -8.19 -38.45
CA GLY A 605 -10.92 -8.04 -39.79
C GLY A 605 -10.38 -6.68 -40.20
N ALA A 606 -9.05 -6.57 -40.31
CA ALA A 606 -8.42 -6.12 -41.56
C ALA A 606 -6.95 -6.53 -41.57
N SER A 607 -6.64 -7.43 -42.50
CA SER A 607 -5.33 -7.89 -42.90
C SER A 607 -4.51 -6.80 -43.62
N SER A 608 -3.25 -6.64 -43.22
CA SER A 608 -2.12 -6.22 -44.07
C SER A 608 -0.85 -6.57 -43.28
N GLY A 609 0.06 -7.47 -43.67
CA GLY A 609 0.50 -7.84 -45.01
C GLY A 609 1.91 -7.27 -45.23
N GLY A 610 2.95 -8.05 -44.85
CA GLY A 610 4.37 -7.85 -45.22
C GLY A 610 5.04 -6.56 -44.69
N THR A 611 6.35 -6.45 -44.48
CA THR A 611 7.48 -7.33 -44.78
C THR A 611 8.68 -6.80 -44.00
N SER A 612 9.61 -7.71 -43.71
CA SER A 612 10.98 -7.50 -43.22
C SER A 612 11.74 -6.35 -43.89
N SER A 613 12.50 -5.58 -43.11
CA SER A 613 13.59 -4.73 -43.62
C SER A 613 14.89 -5.02 -42.86
N GLY A 614 15.76 -5.79 -43.51
CA GLY A 614 17.19 -5.83 -43.23
C GLY A 614 17.94 -4.93 -44.21
N THR A 615 18.86 -4.15 -43.66
CA THR A 615 20.18 -3.76 -44.20
C THR A 615 20.32 -3.16 -45.61
N SER A 616 20.68 -1.87 -45.60
CA SER A 616 21.76 -1.19 -46.36
C SER A 616 22.18 -1.75 -47.73
N THR A 617 22.08 -0.91 -48.77
CA THR A 617 23.22 -0.49 -49.61
C THR A 617 22.83 0.69 -50.50
N ALA A 618 23.79 1.57 -50.70
CA ALA A 618 23.70 2.80 -51.46
C ALA A 618 23.89 2.56 -52.97
N ALA A 619 23.18 3.34 -53.80
CA ALA A 619 23.67 3.82 -55.09
C ALA A 619 22.78 4.98 -55.59
N SER A 620 23.42 6.13 -55.73
CA SER A 620 22.96 7.28 -56.51
C SER A 620 22.88 6.92 -58.00
N VAL A 621 21.99 7.58 -58.76
CA VAL A 621 22.27 8.30 -60.04
C VAL A 621 20.97 8.76 -60.72
N GLN A 622 20.98 10.06 -60.99
CA GLN A 622 20.21 10.93 -61.92
C GLN A 622 19.22 10.33 -62.95
N GLY A 623 18.10 11.04 -63.08
CA GLY A 623 17.84 11.83 -64.31
C GLY A 623 16.75 11.33 -65.26
N LYS A 624 15.53 11.85 -65.13
CA LYS A 624 14.85 12.73 -66.11
C LYS A 624 13.47 13.11 -65.61
#